data_AF-A0A1B9C1J0-F1
#
_entry.id   AF-A0A1B9C1J0-F1
#
_cell.length_a   1.000
_cell.length_b   1.000
_cell.length_c   1.000
_cell.angle_alpha   90.00
_cell.angle_beta   90.00
_cell.angle_gamma   90.00
#
_symmetry.space_group_name_H-M   'P 1'
#
loop_
_entity.id
_entity.type
_entity.pdbx_description
1 polymer ?
#
loop_
_entity_poly.entity_id
_entity_poly.type
_entity_poly.pdbx_seq_one_letter_code
_entity_poly.pdbx_strand_id
1 'polypeptide(L)'
;MDHKDRLPPSDEKNASQEHVDTPDPFADFDLSESVGYSALSGLDVGECTEQDEALLQSLFPTRVVFHQVPTTGRSDAVVQEFVRLEKTPLDLRHVPEVSVFIQLRAEFPWLEETISVLDHACMLARRGNGILRLPPLLLVGPTGIGKTSLLRRFCELAEVPYLVISAGGASDSMVLKGASRVWSTAQPGAVIRLIQQTEMANPIIIIDEVDKCGSGNQNGNLIDTLLQLIEPSSAAMWHDEFLLGRADLSAVNYLMTANRSDQLSGPLLSRVRTVRQGFMCSKDLLRALPQAEAQVAQSYGWPAEQIPVMDPLTAQRIVRASKDLRKLYRAVEVWLRIIAENEDRQDAGRVVH
;
A
#
# COMPACT_ATOMS: atom_id res chain seq x y z
N MET A 1 -2.54 -17.95 61.93
CA MET A 1 -1.80 -17.12 60.96
C MET A 1 -0.57 -17.91 60.58
N ASP A 2 -0.37 -18.10 59.28
CA ASP A 2 0.63 -18.96 58.64
C ASP A 2 0.50 -20.47 58.85
N HIS A 3 -0.29 -21.12 57.99
CA HIS A 3 -0.04 -22.50 57.57
C HIS A 3 0.01 -22.55 56.04
N LYS A 4 1.21 -22.83 55.55
CA LYS A 4 1.55 -23.12 54.16
C LYS A 4 1.00 -24.50 53.79
N ASP A 5 -0.03 -24.54 52.94
CA ASP A 5 -0.39 -25.76 52.21
C ASP A 5 0.36 -25.81 50.87
N ARG A 6 1.20 -26.83 50.77
CA ARG A 6 2.02 -27.18 49.61
C ARG A 6 1.13 -27.80 48.54
N LEU A 7 1.01 -27.13 47.40
CA LEU A 7 0.55 -27.75 46.15
C LEU A 7 1.66 -28.68 45.59
N PRO A 8 1.31 -29.82 44.97
CA PRO A 8 2.27 -30.76 44.40
C PRO A 8 2.92 -30.20 43.13
N PRO A 9 4.14 -30.66 42.77
CA PRO A 9 4.80 -30.23 41.55
C PRO A 9 4.07 -30.82 40.33
N SER A 10 3.66 -29.97 39.41
CA SER A 10 3.13 -30.37 38.11
C SER A 10 4.30 -30.80 37.20
N ASP A 11 4.22 -32.04 36.73
CA ASP A 11 5.15 -32.67 35.80
C ASP A 11 5.51 -31.77 34.60
N GLU A 12 6.79 -31.42 34.49
CA GLU A 12 7.42 -30.96 33.25
C GLU A 12 7.37 -32.11 32.24
N LYS A 13 6.32 -32.14 31.43
CA LYS A 13 6.34 -32.85 30.15
C LYS A 13 6.95 -31.92 29.11
N ASN A 14 8.16 -32.28 28.69
CA ASN A 14 8.76 -31.89 27.42
C ASN A 14 7.71 -31.86 26.30
N ALA A 15 7.28 -30.66 25.93
CA ALA A 15 6.68 -30.41 24.63
C ALA A 15 7.76 -29.73 23.80
N SER A 16 8.59 -30.55 23.15
CA SER A 16 9.42 -30.14 22.04
C SER A 16 8.50 -29.48 21.01
N GLN A 17 8.56 -28.16 20.89
CA GLN A 17 7.96 -27.47 19.75
C GLN A 17 8.82 -27.84 18.54
N GLU A 18 8.29 -28.74 17.72
CA GLU A 18 8.75 -28.97 16.36
C GLU A 18 8.69 -27.62 15.63
N HIS A 19 9.87 -27.07 15.33
CA HIS A 19 10.00 -26.05 14.31
C HIS A 19 9.51 -26.67 13.00
N VAL A 20 8.33 -26.27 12.56
CA VAL A 20 7.95 -26.45 11.16
C VAL A 20 8.81 -25.46 10.38
N ASP A 21 9.93 -25.94 9.86
CA ASP A 21 10.68 -25.27 8.81
C ASP A 21 9.73 -25.05 7.63
N THR A 22 9.18 -23.85 7.51
CA THR A 22 8.65 -23.41 6.23
C THR A 22 9.85 -23.24 5.31
N PRO A 23 9.96 -23.99 4.21
CA PRO A 23 11.09 -23.85 3.30
C PRO A 23 11.14 -22.41 2.81
N ASP A 24 12.32 -21.81 2.89
CA ASP A 24 12.60 -20.54 2.24
C ASP A 24 12.23 -20.69 0.76
N PRO A 25 11.28 -19.91 0.22
CA PRO A 25 10.86 -20.02 -1.18
C PRO A 25 11.99 -19.68 -2.17
N PHE A 26 13.17 -19.28 -1.67
CA PHE A 26 14.38 -19.02 -2.44
C PHE A 26 15.54 -20.00 -2.17
N ALA A 27 15.36 -21.04 -1.34
CA ALA A 27 16.42 -22.01 -1.04
C ALA A 27 16.90 -22.81 -2.26
N ASP A 28 16.02 -23.01 -3.26
CA ASP A 28 16.33 -23.67 -4.54
C ASP A 28 16.73 -22.67 -5.64
N PHE A 29 16.85 -21.37 -5.33
CA PHE A 29 17.28 -20.38 -6.31
C PHE A 29 18.82 -20.33 -6.36
N ASP A 30 19.40 -21.35 -6.98
CA ASP A 30 20.82 -21.34 -7.32
C ASP A 30 21.08 -20.23 -8.36
N LEU A 31 21.69 -19.13 -7.89
CA LEU A 31 22.15 -18.01 -8.72
C LEU A 31 23.15 -18.46 -9.81
N SER A 32 23.66 -19.70 -9.74
CA SER A 32 24.54 -20.26 -10.76
C SER A 32 23.84 -20.66 -12.06
N GLU A 33 22.51 -20.85 -12.07
CA GLU A 33 21.80 -21.40 -13.25
C GLU A 33 20.82 -20.44 -13.95
N SER A 34 20.70 -19.17 -13.52
CA SER A 34 19.89 -18.18 -14.25
C SER A 34 20.74 -17.31 -15.19
N VAL A 35 20.55 -17.54 -16.49
CA VAL A 35 20.86 -16.64 -17.62
C VAL A 35 22.29 -16.07 -17.65
N GLY A 36 23.19 -16.75 -18.37
CA GLY A 36 24.23 -16.08 -19.16
C GLY A 36 25.40 -15.40 -18.43
N TYR A 37 25.63 -15.64 -17.14
CA TYR A 37 26.79 -15.05 -16.44
C TYR A 37 28.15 -15.68 -16.81
N SER A 38 28.17 -16.88 -17.41
CA SER A 38 29.43 -17.49 -17.88
C SER A 38 30.11 -16.70 -19.00
N ALA A 39 29.36 -15.88 -19.75
CA ALA A 39 29.88 -14.99 -20.78
C ALA A 39 30.58 -13.73 -20.22
N LEU A 40 30.43 -13.44 -18.92
CA LEU A 40 31.07 -12.30 -18.26
C LEU A 40 32.47 -12.65 -17.69
N SER A 41 32.81 -13.94 -17.60
CA SER A 41 34.06 -14.44 -17.00
C SER A 41 35.35 -14.09 -17.77
N GLY A 42 35.24 -13.33 -18.87
CA GLY A 42 36.37 -12.83 -19.66
C GLY A 42 36.18 -11.42 -20.20
N LEU A 43 35.18 -10.67 -19.70
CA LEU A 43 35.11 -9.23 -19.98
C LEU A 43 36.09 -8.52 -19.05
N ASP A 44 37.09 -7.87 -19.64
CA ASP A 44 37.95 -6.93 -18.93
C ASP A 44 37.08 -5.71 -18.59
N VAL A 45 36.36 -5.80 -17.46
CA VAL A 45 35.56 -4.70 -16.93
C VAL A 45 36.59 -3.69 -16.40
N GLY A 46 37.03 -2.79 -17.28
CA GLY A 46 37.94 -1.71 -16.93
C GLY A 46 37.45 -0.96 -15.69
N GLU A 47 38.36 -0.28 -15.00
CA GLU A 47 38.01 0.50 -13.81
C GLU A 47 36.84 1.45 -14.10
N CYS A 48 35.78 1.37 -13.28
CA CYS A 48 34.59 2.21 -13.41
C CYS A 48 35.03 3.68 -13.33
N THR A 49 34.86 4.42 -14.43
CA THR A 49 35.30 5.81 -14.48
C THR A 49 34.31 6.70 -13.71
N GLU A 50 34.72 7.91 -13.33
CA GLU A 50 33.79 8.90 -12.72
C GLU A 50 32.57 9.18 -13.62
N GLN A 51 32.71 9.04 -14.94
CA GLN A 51 31.60 9.18 -15.89
C GLN A 51 30.64 7.99 -15.85
N ASP A 52 31.17 6.78 -15.68
CA ASP A 52 30.37 5.56 -15.51
C ASP A 52 29.64 5.57 -14.17
N GLU A 53 30.28 6.01 -13.09
CA GLU A 53 29.63 6.22 -11.78
C GLU A 53 28.51 7.26 -11.88
N ALA A 54 28.74 8.39 -12.55
CA ALA A 54 27.71 9.42 -12.76
C ALA A 54 26.54 8.89 -13.60
N LEU A 55 26.81 8.07 -14.62
CA LEU A 55 25.80 7.37 -15.41
C LEU A 55 25.01 6.38 -14.56
N LEU A 56 25.68 5.54 -13.76
CA LEU A 56 25.05 4.59 -12.86
C LEU A 56 24.18 5.30 -11.81
N GLN A 57 24.66 6.39 -11.21
CA GLN A 57 23.86 7.21 -10.28
C GLN A 57 22.66 7.87 -10.96
N SER A 58 22.75 8.18 -12.25
CA SER A 58 21.62 8.70 -13.02
C SER A 58 20.58 7.63 -13.37
N LEU A 59 21.04 6.38 -13.53
CA LEU A 59 20.20 5.21 -13.82
C LEU A 59 19.58 4.60 -12.56
N PHE A 60 20.27 4.73 -11.43
CA PHE A 60 19.88 4.21 -10.12
C PHE A 60 19.94 5.34 -9.09
N PRO A 61 18.98 6.27 -9.11
CA PRO A 61 18.94 7.35 -8.14
C PRO A 61 18.70 6.78 -6.75
N THR A 62 19.59 7.10 -5.82
CA THR A 62 19.52 6.63 -4.43
C THR A 62 19.40 7.79 -3.44
N ARG A 63 18.95 7.48 -2.22
CA ARG A 63 18.90 8.43 -1.10
C ARG A 63 19.25 7.74 0.20
N VAL A 64 20.13 8.35 0.98
CA VAL A 64 20.37 7.92 2.37
C VAL A 64 19.19 8.36 3.22
N VAL A 65 18.44 7.38 3.74
CA VAL A 65 17.33 7.64 4.66
C VAL A 65 17.83 7.72 6.09
N PHE A 66 18.56 6.70 6.56
CA PHE A 66 18.99 6.59 7.94
C PHE A 66 20.39 7.18 8.11
N HIS A 67 20.48 8.36 8.73
CA HIS A 67 21.77 9.05 8.90
C HIS A 67 22.52 8.59 10.15
N GLN A 68 21.76 8.23 11.19
CA GLN A 68 22.28 7.78 12.46
C GLN A 68 21.26 6.85 13.12
N VAL A 69 21.68 5.64 13.46
CA VAL A 69 20.86 4.65 14.18
C VAL A 69 21.50 4.43 15.55
N PRO A 70 20.96 5.02 16.64
CA PRO A 70 21.50 4.83 17.98
C PRO A 70 21.46 3.35 18.40
N THR A 71 22.64 2.81 18.68
CA THR A 71 22.85 1.44 19.18
C THR A 71 22.79 1.31 20.71
N THR A 72 22.46 2.39 21.43
CA THR A 72 22.40 2.42 22.89
C THR A 72 21.04 1.91 23.43
N GLY A 73 21.09 1.08 24.48
CA GLY A 73 19.93 0.37 25.04
C GLY A 73 19.73 -1.01 24.41
N ARG A 74 18.97 -1.90 25.07
CA ARG A 74 18.66 -3.30 24.70
C ARG A 74 19.07 -3.69 23.27
N SER A 75 19.83 -4.79 23.14
CA SER A 75 20.13 -5.46 21.87
C SER A 75 18.85 -6.04 21.25
N ASP A 76 17.98 -5.16 20.79
CA ASP A 76 16.73 -5.50 20.16
C ASP A 76 17.07 -5.92 18.72
N ALA A 77 16.68 -7.15 18.34
CA ALA A 77 16.96 -7.69 17.01
C ALA A 77 16.48 -6.73 15.91
N VAL A 78 15.36 -6.03 16.18
CA VAL A 78 14.79 -4.99 15.33
C VAL A 78 15.79 -3.87 15.04
N VAL A 79 16.53 -3.37 16.04
CA VAL A 79 17.49 -2.26 15.83
C VAL A 79 18.69 -2.70 14.98
N GLN A 80 19.12 -3.96 15.09
CA GLN A 80 20.23 -4.49 14.30
C GLN A 80 19.93 -4.51 12.80
N GLU A 81 18.68 -4.69 12.41
CA GLU A 81 18.26 -4.59 11.01
C GLU A 81 18.46 -3.17 10.47
N PHE A 82 18.19 -2.14 11.28
CA PHE A 82 18.40 -0.74 10.87
C PHE A 82 19.87 -0.33 10.84
N VAL A 83 20.74 -0.95 11.64
CA VAL A 83 22.19 -0.67 11.60
C VAL A 83 22.77 -0.95 10.20
N ARG A 84 22.25 -1.96 9.49
CA ARG A 84 22.68 -2.27 8.11
C ARG A 84 22.28 -1.18 7.10
N LEU A 85 21.24 -0.41 7.41
CA LEU A 85 20.74 0.66 6.56
C LEU A 85 21.32 2.03 6.94
N GLU A 86 22.13 2.12 8.01
CA GLU A 86 22.78 3.37 8.40
C GLU A 86 23.75 3.83 7.32
N LYS A 87 23.52 5.04 6.79
CA LYS A 87 24.28 5.67 5.71
C LYS A 87 24.28 4.90 4.39
N THR A 88 23.44 3.87 4.28
CA THR A 88 23.26 3.10 3.06
C THR A 88 22.34 3.88 2.12
N PRO A 89 22.75 4.16 0.87
CA PRO A 89 21.87 4.74 -0.13
C PRO A 89 20.79 3.73 -0.51
N LEU A 90 19.52 4.13 -0.39
CA LEU A 90 18.36 3.32 -0.74
C LEU A 90 17.78 3.77 -2.08
N ASP A 91 17.26 2.83 -2.86
CA ASP A 91 16.76 3.11 -4.20
C ASP A 91 15.55 4.06 -4.19
N LEU A 92 15.41 4.83 -5.26
CA LEU A 92 14.23 5.64 -5.53
C LEU A 92 13.51 5.08 -6.75
N ARG A 93 12.20 4.81 -6.61
CA ARG A 93 11.36 4.44 -7.75
C ARG A 93 11.31 5.58 -8.75
N HIS A 94 11.48 5.21 -10.01
CA HIS A 94 11.15 6.07 -11.13
C HIS A 94 9.63 6.20 -11.30
N VAL A 95 9.24 7.26 -11.99
CA VAL A 95 7.88 7.43 -12.51
C VAL A 95 7.47 6.22 -13.36
N PRO A 96 6.23 5.74 -13.24
CA PRO A 96 5.76 4.61 -14.02
C PRO A 96 5.62 4.96 -15.50
N GLU A 97 5.45 3.94 -16.34
CA GLU A 97 5.13 4.09 -17.76
C GLU A 97 3.77 4.77 -17.98
N VAL A 98 3.58 5.35 -19.17
CA VAL A 98 2.31 6.02 -19.53
C VAL A 98 1.14 5.02 -19.60
N SER A 99 1.44 3.76 -19.93
CA SER A 99 0.46 2.66 -19.98
C SER A 99 -0.30 2.47 -18.67
N VAL A 100 0.34 2.71 -17.51
CA VAL A 100 -0.30 2.65 -16.19
C VAL A 100 -1.51 3.57 -16.12
N PHE A 101 -1.37 4.81 -16.61
CA PHE A 101 -2.47 5.77 -16.59
C PHE A 101 -3.56 5.43 -17.60
N ILE A 102 -3.22 4.84 -18.74
CA ILE A 102 -4.22 4.34 -19.71
C ILE A 102 -5.07 3.25 -19.05
N GLN A 103 -4.41 2.31 -18.36
CA GLN A 103 -5.09 1.23 -17.66
C GLN A 103 -5.96 1.75 -16.51
N LEU A 104 -5.45 2.68 -15.69
CA LEU A 104 -6.25 3.28 -14.63
C LEU A 104 -7.49 4.02 -15.14
N ARG A 105 -7.40 4.70 -16.29
CA ARG A 105 -8.57 5.37 -16.90
C ARG A 105 -9.59 4.36 -17.43
N ALA A 106 -9.13 3.21 -17.91
CA ALA A 106 -10.01 2.12 -18.31
C ALA A 106 -10.72 1.49 -17.10
N GLU A 107 -9.99 1.29 -15.99
CA GLU A 107 -10.51 0.66 -14.77
C GLU A 107 -11.36 1.62 -13.90
N PHE A 108 -11.04 2.92 -13.86
CA PHE A 108 -11.71 3.93 -13.01
C PHE A 108 -12.08 5.20 -13.79
N PRO A 109 -12.87 5.12 -14.88
CA PRO A 109 -13.18 6.27 -15.73
C PRO A 109 -13.93 7.40 -15.00
N TRP A 110 -14.61 7.11 -13.89
CA TRP A 110 -15.28 8.12 -13.06
C TRP A 110 -14.35 8.85 -12.08
N LEU A 111 -13.08 8.44 -11.96
CA LEU A 111 -12.06 9.12 -11.14
C LEU A 111 -11.00 9.83 -12.00
N GLU A 112 -11.36 10.21 -13.24
CA GLU A 112 -10.46 10.85 -14.21
C GLU A 112 -9.71 12.06 -13.63
N GLU A 113 -10.38 12.92 -12.87
CA GLU A 113 -9.73 14.10 -12.28
C GLU A 113 -8.55 13.70 -11.38
N THR A 114 -8.71 12.63 -10.59
CA THR A 114 -7.65 12.12 -9.72
C THR A 114 -6.51 11.52 -10.54
N ILE A 115 -6.85 10.71 -11.55
CA ILE A 115 -5.87 10.07 -12.44
C ILE A 115 -5.05 11.12 -13.18
N SER A 116 -5.72 12.16 -13.70
CA SER A 116 -5.08 13.32 -14.33
C SER A 116 -4.11 14.04 -13.39
N VAL A 117 -4.44 14.20 -12.11
CA VAL A 117 -3.49 14.79 -11.13
C VAL A 117 -2.22 13.94 -10.98
N LEU A 118 -2.37 12.62 -10.85
CA LEU A 118 -1.25 11.69 -10.73
C LEU A 118 -0.40 11.66 -12.01
N ASP A 119 -1.05 11.60 -13.17
CA ASP A 119 -0.40 11.58 -14.48
C ASP A 119 0.38 12.87 -14.74
N HIS A 120 -0.21 14.03 -14.44
CA HIS A 120 0.49 15.31 -14.58
C HIS A 120 1.71 15.41 -13.66
N ALA A 121 1.64 14.92 -12.42
CA ALA A 121 2.79 14.89 -11.52
C ALA A 121 3.91 14.00 -12.10
N CYS A 122 3.57 12.81 -12.60
CA CYS A 122 4.53 11.90 -13.21
C CYS A 122 5.10 12.47 -14.52
N MET A 123 4.29 13.15 -15.34
CA MET A 123 4.73 13.84 -16.55
C MET A 123 5.78 14.92 -16.25
N LEU A 124 5.56 15.72 -15.20
CA LEU A 124 6.54 16.72 -14.76
C LEU A 124 7.84 16.07 -14.28
N ALA A 125 7.73 15.01 -13.47
CA ALA A 125 8.90 14.28 -12.97
C ALA A 125 9.69 13.58 -14.10
N ARG A 126 9.02 13.01 -15.12
CA ARG A 126 9.66 12.45 -16.34
C ARG A 126 10.53 13.47 -17.07
N ARG A 127 10.15 14.76 -17.05
CA ARG A 127 10.93 15.84 -17.66
C ARG A 127 12.09 16.32 -16.78
N GLY A 128 12.02 16.05 -15.49
CA GLY A 128 13.09 16.32 -14.52
C GLY A 128 14.03 15.14 -14.38
N ASN A 129 14.23 14.68 -13.14
CA ASN A 129 15.11 13.56 -12.82
C ASN A 129 14.46 12.17 -12.96
N GLY A 130 13.21 12.10 -13.44
CA GLY A 130 12.49 10.83 -13.63
C GLY A 130 12.06 10.14 -12.33
N ILE A 131 12.34 10.71 -11.15
CA ILE A 131 12.03 10.10 -9.86
C ILE A 131 10.56 10.33 -9.51
N LEU A 132 9.88 9.29 -9.05
CA LEU A 132 8.49 9.40 -8.62
C LEU A 132 8.39 10.34 -7.42
N ARG A 133 7.75 11.49 -7.65
CA ARG A 133 7.39 12.47 -6.64
C ARG A 133 6.00 13.00 -6.92
N LEU A 134 5.08 12.70 -6.02
CA LEU A 134 3.68 13.12 -6.08
C LEU A 134 3.47 14.29 -5.11
N PRO A 135 2.65 15.28 -5.47
CA PRO A 135 2.18 16.26 -4.49
C PRO A 135 1.33 15.52 -3.44
N PRO A 136 1.36 15.93 -2.15
CA PRO A 136 0.43 15.41 -1.16
C PRO A 136 -1.01 15.57 -1.68
N LEU A 137 -1.71 14.46 -1.87
CA LEU A 137 -2.97 14.42 -2.63
C LEU A 137 -4.11 13.92 -1.75
N LEU A 138 -5.20 14.65 -1.69
CA LEU A 138 -6.41 14.30 -0.95
C LEU A 138 -7.59 14.08 -1.90
N LEU A 139 -8.11 12.86 -1.92
CA LEU A 139 -9.31 12.47 -2.67
C LEU A 139 -10.52 12.60 -1.75
N VAL A 140 -11.41 13.56 -2.04
CA VAL A 140 -12.65 13.76 -1.29
C VAL A 140 -13.82 13.29 -2.15
N GLY A 141 -14.70 12.45 -1.62
CA GLY A 141 -15.92 12.09 -2.32
C GLY A 141 -16.73 11.02 -1.59
N PRO A 142 -17.92 10.65 -2.07
CA PRO A 142 -18.78 9.67 -1.39
C PRO A 142 -18.10 8.32 -1.09
N THR A 143 -18.64 7.60 -0.10
CA THR A 143 -18.19 6.24 0.20
C THR A 143 -18.51 5.29 -0.97
N GLY A 144 -17.67 4.29 -1.19
CA GLY A 144 -17.94 3.25 -2.19
C GLY A 144 -17.73 3.66 -3.65
N ILE A 145 -17.09 4.79 -3.94
CA ILE A 145 -16.72 5.19 -5.32
C ILE A 145 -15.34 4.67 -5.78
N GLY A 146 -14.63 3.92 -4.94
CA GLY A 146 -13.34 3.32 -5.30
C GLY A 146 -12.09 4.19 -5.07
N LYS A 147 -12.14 5.23 -4.22
CA LYS A 147 -10.98 6.10 -3.93
C LYS A 147 -9.74 5.32 -3.50
N THR A 148 -9.86 4.49 -2.47
CA THR A 148 -8.77 3.68 -1.92
C THR A 148 -8.33 2.62 -2.92
N SER A 149 -9.29 2.01 -3.63
CA SER A 149 -9.02 1.01 -4.68
C SER A 149 -8.17 1.59 -5.82
N LEU A 150 -8.50 2.81 -6.29
CA LEU A 150 -7.70 3.51 -7.30
C LEU A 150 -6.26 3.72 -6.83
N LEU A 151 -6.07 4.20 -5.59
CA LEU A 151 -4.73 4.49 -5.08
C LEU A 151 -3.88 3.22 -4.93
N ARG A 152 -4.46 2.13 -4.41
CA ARG A 152 -3.79 0.82 -4.33
C ARG A 152 -3.42 0.32 -5.72
N ARG A 153 -4.37 0.41 -6.65
CA ARG A 153 -4.18 -0.03 -8.02
C ARG A 153 -3.09 0.76 -8.74
N PHE A 154 -3.01 2.06 -8.49
CA PHE A 154 -1.90 2.88 -8.99
C PHE A 154 -0.55 2.40 -8.45
N CYS A 155 -0.45 2.08 -7.16
CA CYS A 155 0.80 1.58 -6.57
C CYS A 155 1.20 0.21 -7.13
N GLU A 156 0.23 -0.70 -7.31
CA GLU A 156 0.43 -2.02 -7.92
C GLU A 156 0.95 -1.90 -9.36
N LEU A 157 0.28 -1.10 -10.20
CA LEU A 157 0.66 -0.92 -11.60
C LEU A 157 1.96 -0.13 -11.76
N ALA A 158 2.28 0.75 -10.81
CA ALA A 158 3.53 1.48 -10.79
C ALA A 158 4.69 0.71 -10.13
N GLU A 159 4.41 -0.49 -9.57
CA GLU A 159 5.38 -1.32 -8.85
C GLU A 159 6.09 -0.56 -7.70
N VAL A 160 5.36 0.33 -7.05
CA VAL A 160 5.85 1.15 -5.93
C VAL A 160 5.39 0.50 -4.63
N PRO A 161 6.31 0.18 -3.70
CA PRO A 161 5.90 -0.31 -2.39
C PRO A 161 5.01 0.70 -1.68
N TYR A 162 3.94 0.19 -1.06
CA TYR A 162 2.95 1.04 -0.43
C TYR A 162 2.39 0.44 0.85
N LEU A 163 1.88 1.32 1.72
CA LEU A 163 1.17 0.95 2.94
C LEU A 163 -0.14 1.72 3.02
N VAL A 164 -1.19 1.06 3.50
CA VAL A 164 -2.49 1.69 3.76
C VAL A 164 -2.71 1.77 5.26
N ILE A 165 -2.93 2.98 5.77
CA ILE A 165 -3.22 3.27 7.17
C ILE A 165 -4.64 3.84 7.26
N SER A 166 -5.52 3.18 8.00
CA SER A 166 -6.87 3.68 8.21
C SER A 166 -6.90 4.69 9.37
N ALA A 167 -7.25 5.94 9.07
CA ALA A 167 -7.42 7.01 10.05
C ALA A 167 -8.63 6.81 10.97
N GLY A 168 -9.65 6.06 10.53
CA GLY A 168 -10.86 5.79 11.33
C GLY A 168 -10.67 4.78 12.47
N GLY A 169 -9.62 3.95 12.40
CA GLY A 169 -9.26 2.98 13.44
C GLY A 169 -7.94 3.29 14.14
N ALA A 170 -7.03 4.02 13.48
CA ALA A 170 -5.77 4.48 14.04
C ALA A 170 -5.94 5.88 14.64
N SER A 171 -6.38 5.94 15.90
CA SER A 171 -6.36 7.19 16.66
C SER A 171 -4.96 7.56 17.17
N ASP A 172 -4.00 6.64 17.08
CA ASP A 172 -2.71 6.78 17.74
C ASP A 172 -1.63 7.25 16.75
N SER A 173 -1.04 8.40 17.06
CA SER A 173 0.13 8.93 16.34
C SER A 173 1.33 7.98 16.37
N MET A 174 1.39 7.03 17.31
CA MET A 174 2.44 6.00 17.37
C MET A 174 2.53 5.16 16.08
N VAL A 175 1.45 5.01 15.33
CA VAL A 175 1.48 4.31 14.04
C VAL A 175 2.47 4.96 13.08
N LEU A 176 2.58 6.29 13.08
CA LEU A 176 3.49 7.04 12.21
C LEU A 176 4.80 7.44 12.91
N LYS A 177 4.76 7.80 14.20
CA LYS A 177 5.94 8.22 15.00
C LYS A 177 6.80 7.09 15.53
N GLY A 178 6.27 5.87 15.56
CA GLY A 178 6.81 4.79 16.36
C GLY A 178 6.40 4.93 17.82
N ALA A 179 6.54 3.83 18.56
CA ALA A 179 6.31 3.82 20.00
C ALA A 179 7.64 3.89 20.75
N SER A 180 7.69 4.68 21.82
CA SER A 180 8.88 4.78 22.69
C SER A 180 9.41 3.41 23.12
N ARG A 181 10.73 3.20 23.04
CA ARG A 181 11.43 1.96 23.47
C ARG A 181 11.16 1.51 24.90
N VAL A 182 10.57 2.36 25.74
CA VAL A 182 10.19 2.04 27.11
C VAL A 182 9.05 1.01 27.16
N TRP A 183 8.20 0.96 26.13
CA TRP A 183 7.09 0.01 26.06
C TRP A 183 7.56 -1.38 25.63
N SER A 184 7.01 -2.43 26.24
CA SER A 184 7.38 -3.82 25.92
C SER A 184 7.01 -4.24 24.49
N THR A 185 6.05 -3.56 23.87
CA THR A 185 5.59 -3.78 22.49
C THR A 185 6.02 -2.65 21.56
N ALA A 186 7.06 -1.91 21.92
CA ALA A 186 7.55 -0.77 21.13
C ALA A 186 7.98 -1.23 19.74
N GLN A 187 7.65 -0.43 18.72
CA GLN A 187 7.96 -0.70 17.33
C GLN A 187 8.27 0.61 16.59
N PRO A 188 9.14 0.59 15.56
CA PRO A 188 9.32 1.74 14.67
C PRO A 188 8.02 2.14 13.98
N GLY A 189 7.91 3.41 13.59
CA GLY A 189 6.79 3.92 12.83
C GLY A 189 6.59 3.15 11.52
N ALA A 190 5.35 3.07 11.06
CA ALA A 190 4.99 2.22 9.94
C ALA A 190 5.69 2.62 8.63
N VAL A 191 5.98 3.92 8.44
CA VAL A 191 6.75 4.42 7.28
C VAL A 191 8.19 3.92 7.34
N ILE A 192 8.82 4.00 8.51
CA ILE A 192 10.19 3.55 8.75
C ILE A 192 10.32 2.05 8.52
N ARG A 193 9.36 1.26 9.01
CA ARG A 193 9.31 -0.19 8.76
C ARG A 193 9.14 -0.51 7.28
N LEU A 194 8.25 0.19 6.57
CA LEU A 194 8.07 -0.03 5.14
C LEU A 194 9.36 0.21 4.36
N ILE A 195 10.08 1.30 4.66
CA ILE A 195 11.38 1.60 4.04
C ILE A 195 12.39 0.50 4.37
N GLN A 196 12.45 0.04 5.61
CA GLN A 196 13.38 -1.02 6.00
C GLN A 196 13.09 -2.36 5.31
N GLN A 197 11.81 -2.72 5.15
CA GLN A 197 11.41 -3.97 4.51
C GLN A 197 11.59 -3.96 2.99
N THR A 198 11.49 -2.79 2.38
CA THR A 198 11.47 -2.65 0.91
C THR A 198 12.77 -2.09 0.36
N GLU A 199 13.62 -1.53 1.22
CA GLU A 199 14.85 -0.82 0.87
C GLU A 199 14.64 0.32 -0.15
N MET A 200 13.42 0.88 -0.18
CA MET A 200 13.02 1.97 -1.07
C MET A 200 12.81 3.27 -0.28
N ALA A 201 13.40 4.38 -0.75
CA ALA A 201 13.34 5.68 -0.06
C ALA A 201 12.09 6.53 -0.38
N ASN A 202 11.36 6.24 -1.47
CA ASN A 202 10.16 6.99 -1.88
C ASN A 202 8.86 6.15 -1.99
N PRO A 203 8.54 5.29 -1.00
CA PRO A 203 7.31 4.52 -1.02
C PRO A 203 6.06 5.41 -0.97
N ILE A 204 4.90 4.83 -1.24
CA ILE A 204 3.61 5.52 -1.15
C ILE A 204 2.90 5.14 0.15
N ILE A 205 2.53 6.14 0.94
CA ILE A 205 1.71 5.98 2.14
C ILE A 205 0.30 6.47 1.85
N ILE A 206 -0.68 5.58 1.94
CA ILE A 206 -2.11 5.87 1.76
C ILE A 206 -2.75 6.02 3.12
N ILE A 207 -3.20 7.23 3.48
CA ILE A 207 -4.00 7.47 4.68
C ILE A 207 -5.49 7.47 4.31
N ASP A 208 -6.19 6.41 4.67
CA ASP A 208 -7.58 6.18 4.30
C ASP A 208 -8.55 6.74 5.34
N GLU A 209 -9.58 7.46 4.88
CA GLU A 209 -10.63 8.06 5.72
C GLU A 209 -10.11 9.08 6.76
N VAL A 210 -9.28 10.04 6.31
CA VAL A 210 -8.72 11.10 7.19
C VAL A 210 -9.78 11.98 7.86
N ASP A 211 -11.00 12.00 7.33
CA ASP A 211 -12.16 12.67 7.93
C ASP A 211 -12.70 11.96 9.18
N LYS A 212 -12.27 10.73 9.44
CA LYS A 212 -12.67 9.95 10.61
C LYS A 212 -11.65 10.00 11.76
N CYS A 213 -10.55 10.74 11.62
CA CYS A 213 -9.65 11.00 12.75
C CYS A 213 -10.44 11.70 13.86
N GLY A 214 -10.63 11.00 14.99
CA GLY A 214 -11.41 11.51 16.11
C GLY A 214 -10.86 12.82 16.68
N SER A 215 -11.76 13.67 17.19
CA SER A 215 -11.42 14.94 17.88
C SER A 215 -10.87 14.73 19.30
N GLY A 216 -10.33 13.55 19.61
CA GLY A 216 -9.87 13.18 20.95
C GLY A 216 -8.56 13.88 21.28
N ASN A 217 -8.62 14.91 22.13
CA ASN A 217 -7.48 15.71 22.62
C ASN A 217 -6.48 14.95 23.53
N GLN A 218 -6.50 13.63 23.56
CA GLN A 218 -5.64 12.85 24.45
C GLN A 218 -4.70 11.99 23.60
N ASN A 219 -3.44 12.44 23.55
CA ASN A 219 -2.27 11.77 22.96
C ASN A 219 -2.10 11.91 21.44
N GLY A 220 -1.80 13.14 20.96
CA GLY A 220 -1.23 13.39 19.64
C GLY A 220 -2.06 12.87 18.47
N ASN A 221 -2.78 13.75 17.77
CA ASN A 221 -3.61 13.31 16.65
C ASN A 221 -2.73 12.83 15.49
N LEU A 222 -3.12 11.73 14.85
CA LEU A 222 -2.54 11.23 13.59
C LEU A 222 -2.38 12.37 12.57
N ILE A 223 -3.34 13.30 12.51
CA ILE A 223 -3.30 14.46 11.62
C ILE A 223 -2.11 15.37 11.90
N ASP A 224 -1.79 15.69 13.17
CA ASP A 224 -0.66 16.58 13.50
C ASP A 224 0.68 15.98 13.10
N THR A 225 0.77 14.66 13.22
CA THR A 225 1.92 13.87 12.80
C THR A 225 2.04 13.86 11.27
N LEU A 226 0.92 13.65 10.58
CA LEU A 226 0.83 13.70 9.13
C LEU A 226 1.23 15.09 8.59
N LEU A 227 0.83 16.18 9.25
CA LEU A 227 1.19 17.55 8.85
C LEU A 227 2.71 17.77 8.81
N GLN A 228 3.46 17.17 9.74
CA GLN A 228 4.93 17.24 9.73
C GLN A 228 5.53 16.38 8.62
N LEU A 229 4.94 15.21 8.36
CA LEU A 229 5.42 14.28 7.34
C LEU A 229 5.19 14.77 5.90
N ILE A 230 4.11 15.50 5.64
CA ILE A 230 3.83 16.05 4.30
C ILE A 230 4.68 17.29 3.96
N GLU A 231 5.30 17.93 4.96
CA GLU A 231 6.20 19.07 4.78
C GLU A 231 7.64 18.58 4.55
N PRO A 232 8.24 18.73 3.35
CA PRO A 232 9.54 18.13 3.04
C PRO A 232 10.68 18.55 3.96
N SER A 233 10.67 19.80 4.44
CA SER A 233 11.67 20.32 5.38
C SER A 233 11.62 19.63 6.75
N SER A 234 10.42 19.34 7.23
CA SER A 234 10.20 18.63 8.49
C SER A 234 10.47 17.14 8.32
N ALA A 235 10.00 16.55 7.22
CA ALA A 235 10.21 15.14 6.89
C ALA A 235 11.69 14.77 6.68
N ALA A 236 12.54 15.70 6.21
CA ALA A 236 13.96 15.44 6.02
C ALA A 236 14.75 15.17 7.32
N MET A 237 14.20 15.59 8.46
CA MET A 237 14.80 15.42 9.79
C MET A 237 13.85 14.67 10.72
N TRP A 238 13.11 13.70 10.19
CA TRP A 238 12.11 12.95 10.94
C TRP A 238 12.74 12.23 12.13
N HIS A 239 12.13 12.39 13.31
CA HIS A 239 12.55 11.68 14.52
C HIS A 239 11.55 10.59 14.85
N ASP A 240 12.00 9.34 14.74
CA ASP A 240 11.22 8.17 15.12
C ASP A 240 11.48 7.83 16.60
N GLU A 241 10.41 7.72 17.40
CA GLU A 241 10.49 7.51 18.85
C GLU A 241 11.07 6.15 19.23
N PHE A 242 10.95 5.16 18.35
CA PHE A 242 11.56 3.87 18.56
C PHE A 242 13.02 3.90 18.11
N LEU A 243 13.37 4.47 16.96
CA LEU A 243 14.76 4.48 16.53
C LEU A 243 15.64 5.41 17.36
N LEU A 244 15.06 6.44 17.99
CA LEU A 244 15.79 7.53 18.68
C LEU A 244 16.79 8.25 17.76
N GLY A 245 16.71 8.00 16.45
CA GLY A 245 17.57 8.54 15.40
C GLY A 245 16.82 9.48 14.48
N ARG A 246 17.52 10.02 13.48
CA ARG A 246 16.91 10.84 12.42
C ARG A 246 16.87 10.07 11.11
N ALA A 247 15.72 10.14 10.45
CA ALA A 247 15.48 9.60 9.12
C ALA A 247 15.04 10.70 8.16
N ASP A 248 15.52 10.65 6.92
CA ASP A 248 15.06 11.53 5.85
C ASP A 248 13.88 10.89 5.10
N LEU A 249 12.66 11.33 5.46
CA LEU A 249 11.41 10.89 4.85
C LEU A 249 10.91 11.87 3.77
N SER A 250 11.72 12.83 3.33
CA SER A 250 11.29 13.88 2.39
C SER A 250 11.03 13.39 0.96
N ALA A 251 11.39 12.14 0.66
CA ALA A 251 11.11 11.46 -0.61
C ALA A 251 9.84 10.59 -0.57
N VAL A 252 9.28 10.32 0.61
CA VAL A 252 8.05 9.52 0.78
C VAL A 252 6.85 10.26 0.19
N ASN A 253 5.99 9.53 -0.50
CA ASN A 253 4.80 10.07 -1.16
C ASN A 253 3.54 9.83 -0.30
N TYR A 254 2.73 10.86 -0.07
CA TYR A 254 1.53 10.75 0.78
C TYR A 254 0.25 10.98 -0.01
N LEU A 255 -0.62 9.97 -0.03
CA LEU A 255 -1.94 10.01 -0.67
C LEU A 255 -3.02 9.80 0.41
N MET A 256 -4.13 10.52 0.32
CA MET A 256 -5.15 10.55 1.36
C MET A 256 -6.54 10.39 0.75
N THR A 257 -7.46 9.78 1.50
CA THR A 257 -8.87 9.74 1.14
C THR A 257 -9.73 10.32 2.26
N ALA A 258 -10.82 10.99 1.89
CA ALA A 258 -11.85 11.44 2.81
C ALA A 258 -13.24 11.24 2.20
N ASN A 259 -14.25 11.02 3.02
CA ASN A 259 -15.64 11.04 2.54
C ASN A 259 -16.19 12.46 2.46
N ARG A 260 -15.77 13.33 3.38
CA ARG A 260 -16.17 14.74 3.39
C ARG A 260 -15.01 15.64 3.78
N SER A 261 -14.94 16.84 3.19
CA SER A 261 -13.87 17.80 3.49
C SER A 261 -14.22 18.76 4.65
N ASP A 262 -15.48 18.86 5.05
CA ASP A 262 -15.94 19.79 6.09
C ASP A 262 -15.46 19.42 7.50
N GLN A 263 -15.08 18.15 7.69
CA GLN A 263 -14.55 17.64 8.96
C GLN A 263 -13.01 17.75 9.05
N LEU A 264 -12.35 18.19 7.98
CA LEU A 264 -10.90 18.27 7.90
C LEU A 264 -10.40 19.63 8.40
N SER A 265 -9.22 19.62 9.02
CA SER A 265 -8.59 20.84 9.53
C SER A 265 -8.10 21.72 8.37
N GLY A 266 -8.24 23.05 8.52
CA GLY A 266 -7.70 24.04 7.59
C GLY A 266 -6.20 23.85 7.29
N PRO A 267 -5.34 23.58 8.30
CA PRO A 267 -3.92 23.32 8.09
C PRO A 267 -3.60 22.14 7.15
N LEU A 268 -4.43 21.08 7.16
CA LEU A 268 -4.28 19.96 6.25
C LEU A 268 -4.69 20.37 4.83
N LEU A 269 -5.88 20.95 4.69
CA LEU A 269 -6.42 21.38 3.40
C LEU A 269 -5.53 22.39 2.66
N SER A 270 -4.77 23.22 3.39
CA SER A 270 -3.85 24.18 2.78
C SER A 270 -2.55 23.57 2.26
N ARG A 271 -2.21 22.34 2.67
CA ARG A 271 -0.93 21.66 2.33
C ARG A 271 -1.09 20.52 1.33
N VAL A 272 -2.33 20.11 1.07
CA VAL A 272 -2.63 19.00 0.16
C VAL A 272 -3.38 19.50 -1.07
N ARG A 273 -3.07 18.92 -2.22
CA ARG A 273 -3.88 19.09 -3.42
C ARG A 273 -5.18 18.31 -3.23
N THR A 274 -6.30 19.02 -3.15
CA THR A 274 -7.61 18.40 -2.97
C THR A 274 -8.28 18.16 -4.32
N VAL A 275 -8.69 16.92 -4.60
CA VAL A 275 -9.55 16.55 -5.74
C VAL A 275 -10.90 16.11 -5.19
N ARG A 276 -11.99 16.66 -5.74
CA ARG A 276 -13.35 16.41 -5.25
C ARG A 276 -14.14 15.62 -6.27
N GLN A 277 -14.51 14.39 -5.92
CA GLN A 277 -15.36 13.54 -6.73
C GLN A 277 -16.81 13.56 -6.24
N GLY A 278 -17.74 13.68 -7.19
CA GLY A 278 -19.18 13.53 -6.93
C GLY A 278 -19.63 12.08 -6.74
N PHE A 279 -20.95 11.89 -6.60
CA PHE A 279 -21.55 10.57 -6.67
C PHE A 279 -21.42 9.99 -8.09
N MET A 280 -21.28 8.67 -8.18
CA MET A 280 -21.35 7.98 -9.47
C MET A 280 -22.78 8.07 -10.01
N CYS A 281 -22.90 8.41 -11.29
CA CYS A 281 -24.17 8.32 -11.99
C CYS A 281 -24.38 6.92 -12.57
N SER A 282 -25.59 6.63 -13.08
CA SER A 282 -25.88 5.33 -13.71
C SER A 282 -24.92 5.00 -14.87
N LYS A 283 -24.46 6.01 -15.60
CA LYS A 283 -23.49 5.82 -16.70
C LYS A 283 -22.12 5.35 -16.18
N ASP A 284 -21.69 5.84 -15.02
CA ASP A 284 -20.43 5.43 -14.40
C ASP A 284 -20.53 3.99 -13.89
N LEU A 285 -21.64 3.64 -13.24
CA LEU A 285 -21.91 2.27 -12.80
C LEU A 285 -22.01 1.28 -13.96
N LEU A 286 -22.61 1.69 -15.09
CA LEU A 286 -22.63 0.90 -16.32
C LEU A 286 -21.22 0.64 -16.85
N ARG A 287 -20.32 1.63 -16.76
CA ARG A 287 -18.91 1.47 -17.15
C ARG A 287 -18.13 0.57 -16.18
N ALA A 288 -18.48 0.59 -14.90
CA ALA A 288 -17.87 -0.25 -13.86
C ALA A 288 -18.31 -1.72 -13.93
N LEU A 289 -19.46 -2.00 -14.58
CA LEU A 289 -20.10 -3.31 -14.55
C LEU A 289 -19.21 -4.45 -15.09
N PRO A 290 -18.55 -4.34 -16.26
CA PRO A 290 -17.69 -5.44 -16.75
C PRO A 290 -16.53 -5.75 -15.80
N GLN A 291 -15.97 -4.73 -15.16
CA GLN A 291 -14.91 -4.92 -14.16
C GLN A 291 -15.47 -5.59 -12.90
N ALA A 292 -16.66 -5.19 -12.45
CA ALA A 292 -17.32 -5.81 -11.30
C ALA A 292 -17.63 -7.29 -11.56
N GLU A 293 -18.10 -7.63 -12.77
CA GLU A 293 -18.29 -9.02 -13.22
C GLU A 293 -16.99 -9.81 -13.15
N ALA A 294 -15.93 -9.31 -13.79
CA ALA A 294 -14.63 -9.98 -13.81
C ALA A 294 -14.06 -10.18 -12.40
N GLN A 295 -14.11 -9.17 -11.53
CA GLN A 295 -13.55 -9.26 -10.17
C GLN A 295 -14.34 -10.21 -9.27
N VAL A 296 -15.68 -10.16 -9.32
CA VAL A 296 -16.51 -11.07 -8.53
C VAL A 296 -16.33 -12.51 -9.03
N ALA A 297 -16.36 -12.74 -10.34
CA ALA A 297 -16.11 -14.05 -10.94
C ALA A 297 -14.73 -14.61 -10.54
N GLN A 298 -13.68 -13.79 -10.67
CA GLN A 298 -12.33 -14.17 -10.28
C GLN A 298 -12.22 -14.52 -8.79
N SER A 299 -12.91 -13.80 -7.89
CA SER A 299 -12.90 -14.11 -6.46
C SER A 299 -13.47 -15.49 -6.11
N TYR A 300 -14.34 -16.02 -6.96
CA TYR A 300 -14.91 -17.37 -6.86
C TYR A 300 -14.23 -18.39 -7.79
N GLY A 301 -13.13 -18.01 -8.46
CA GLY A 301 -12.37 -18.90 -9.34
C GLY A 301 -13.03 -19.21 -10.69
N TRP A 302 -13.99 -18.41 -11.14
CA TRP A 302 -14.61 -18.60 -12.45
C TRP A 302 -13.64 -18.22 -13.58
N PRO A 303 -13.37 -19.12 -14.54
CA PRO A 303 -12.64 -18.78 -15.76
C PRO A 303 -13.36 -17.69 -16.54
N ALA A 304 -12.62 -16.78 -17.19
CA ALA A 304 -13.21 -15.68 -17.96
C ALA A 304 -14.17 -16.15 -19.06
N GLU A 305 -13.92 -17.33 -19.63
CA GLU A 305 -14.72 -17.97 -20.68
C GLU A 305 -16.07 -18.50 -20.16
N GLN A 306 -16.16 -18.77 -18.85
CA GLN A 306 -17.36 -19.28 -18.20
C GLN A 306 -18.25 -18.15 -17.67
N ILE A 307 -17.78 -16.89 -17.71
CA ILE A 307 -18.61 -15.75 -17.30
C ILE A 307 -19.69 -15.53 -18.38
N PRO A 308 -20.98 -15.70 -18.03
CA PRO A 308 -22.05 -15.58 -19.01
C PRO A 308 -22.18 -14.13 -19.50
N VAL A 309 -22.58 -13.95 -20.75
CA VAL A 309 -22.83 -12.61 -21.29
C VAL A 309 -24.10 -12.05 -20.64
N MET A 310 -23.96 -10.97 -19.86
CA MET A 310 -25.09 -10.30 -19.25
C MET A 310 -25.92 -9.56 -20.31
N ASP A 311 -27.24 -9.82 -20.34
CA ASP A 311 -28.13 -9.13 -21.26
C ASP A 311 -28.29 -7.63 -20.87
N PRO A 312 -28.51 -6.72 -21.85
CA PRO A 312 -28.58 -5.29 -21.58
C PRO A 312 -29.69 -4.87 -20.61
N LEU A 313 -30.79 -5.63 -20.51
CA LEU A 313 -31.89 -5.31 -19.60
C LEU A 313 -31.51 -5.66 -18.16
N THR A 314 -30.88 -6.81 -17.94
CA THR A 314 -30.34 -7.21 -16.64
C THR A 314 -29.26 -6.24 -16.17
N ALA A 315 -28.33 -5.86 -17.05
CA ALA A 315 -27.32 -4.84 -16.76
C ALA A 315 -27.95 -3.52 -16.28
N GLN A 316 -28.98 -3.04 -16.99
CA GLN A 316 -29.72 -1.83 -16.57
C GLN A 316 -30.43 -1.99 -15.23
N ARG A 317 -31.00 -3.17 -14.94
CA ARG A 317 -31.67 -3.44 -13.65
C ARG A 317 -30.67 -3.45 -12.49
N ILE A 318 -29.53 -4.11 -12.66
CA ILE A 318 -28.44 -4.15 -11.68
C ILE A 318 -27.92 -2.74 -11.39
N VAL A 319 -27.66 -1.95 -12.43
CA VAL A 319 -27.18 -0.57 -12.30
C VAL A 319 -28.22 0.32 -11.63
N ARG A 320 -29.51 0.23 -12.00
CA ARG A 320 -30.57 1.02 -11.35
C ARG A 320 -30.76 0.68 -9.87
N ALA A 321 -30.50 -0.56 -9.48
CA ALA A 321 -30.54 -0.99 -8.09
C ALA A 321 -29.29 -0.58 -7.30
N SER A 322 -28.19 -0.27 -8.00
CA SER A 322 -26.89 0.05 -7.41
C SER A 322 -26.72 1.56 -7.24
N LYS A 323 -26.23 2.00 -6.07
CA LYS A 323 -25.93 3.42 -5.80
C LYS A 323 -24.44 3.74 -5.74
N ASP A 324 -23.62 2.70 -5.61
CA ASP A 324 -22.17 2.76 -5.41
C ASP A 324 -21.55 1.44 -5.87
N LEU A 325 -20.21 1.34 -5.92
CA LEU A 325 -19.53 0.13 -6.38
C LEU A 325 -19.80 -1.04 -5.45
N ARG A 326 -19.90 -0.82 -4.13
CA ARG A 326 -20.14 -1.93 -3.18
C ARG A 326 -21.47 -2.62 -3.45
N LYS A 327 -22.51 -1.85 -3.75
CA LYS A 327 -23.83 -2.37 -4.14
C LYS A 327 -23.80 -3.01 -5.53
N LEU A 328 -23.05 -2.45 -6.46
CA LEU A 328 -22.86 -3.03 -7.78
C LEU A 328 -22.24 -4.44 -7.68
N TYR A 329 -21.15 -4.58 -6.93
CA TYR A 329 -20.45 -5.86 -6.75
C TYR A 329 -21.36 -6.90 -6.09
N ARG A 330 -22.10 -6.52 -5.05
CA ARG A 330 -23.10 -7.39 -4.42
C ARG A 330 -24.21 -7.81 -5.38
N ALA A 331 -24.67 -6.90 -6.25
CA ALA A 331 -25.72 -7.22 -7.22
C ALA A 331 -25.21 -8.16 -8.32
N VAL A 332 -23.97 -7.98 -8.78
CA VAL A 332 -23.28 -8.90 -9.70
C VAL A 332 -23.09 -10.28 -9.08
N GLU A 333 -22.67 -10.34 -7.82
CA GLU A 333 -22.53 -11.59 -7.06
C GLU A 333 -23.85 -12.35 -6.97
N VAL A 334 -24.96 -11.66 -6.66
CA VAL A 334 -26.29 -12.26 -6.65
C VAL A 334 -26.68 -12.78 -8.03
N TRP A 335 -26.35 -12.05 -9.09
CA TRP A 335 -26.63 -12.48 -10.46
C TRP A 335 -25.84 -13.74 -10.85
N LEU A 336 -24.54 -13.79 -10.58
CA LEU A 336 -23.71 -14.98 -10.80
C LEU A 336 -24.23 -16.19 -10.00
N ARG A 337 -24.63 -15.98 -8.74
CA ARG A 337 -25.23 -17.04 -7.92
C ARG A 337 -26.49 -17.62 -8.54
N ILE A 338 -27.39 -16.77 -9.07
CA ILE A 338 -28.62 -17.24 -9.73
C ILE A 338 -28.29 -18.10 -10.95
N ILE A 339 -27.23 -17.76 -11.69
CA ILE A 339 -26.80 -18.55 -12.84
C ILE A 339 -26.29 -19.92 -12.39
N ALA A 340 -25.39 -19.94 -11.40
CA ALA A 340 -24.86 -21.18 -10.83
C ALA A 340 -25.98 -22.11 -10.32
N GLU A 341 -26.94 -21.55 -9.56
CA GLU A 341 -28.09 -22.31 -9.05
C GLU A 341 -28.95 -22.92 -10.17
N ASN A 342 -29.05 -22.25 -11.33
CA ASN A 342 -29.80 -22.76 -12.46
C ASN A 342 -29.05 -23.87 -13.20
N GLU A 343 -27.73 -23.78 -13.30
CA GLU A 343 -26.87 -24.82 -13.89
C GLU A 343 -26.88 -26.10 -13.03
N ASP A 344 -26.69 -25.97 -11.71
CA ASP A 344 -26.76 -27.09 -10.76
C ASP A 344 -28.10 -27.84 -10.84
N ARG A 345 -29.21 -27.10 -10.98
CA ARG A 345 -30.55 -27.69 -11.14
C ARG A 345 -30.71 -28.44 -12.47
N GLN A 346 -30.12 -27.93 -13.55
CA GLN A 346 -30.18 -28.59 -14.84
C GLN A 346 -29.38 -29.90 -14.84
N ASP A 347 -28.21 -29.90 -14.21
CA ASP A 347 -27.38 -31.09 -14.11
C ASP A 347 -27.98 -32.14 -13.17
N ALA A 348 -28.57 -31.71 -12.04
CA ALA A 348 -29.35 -32.61 -11.18
C ALA A 348 -30.54 -33.25 -11.92
N GLY A 349 -31.21 -32.50 -12.81
CA GLY A 349 -32.29 -33.02 -13.64
C GLY A 349 -31.83 -34.00 -14.73
N ARG A 350 -30.58 -33.89 -15.21
CA ARG A 350 -29.98 -34.80 -16.20
C ARG A 350 -29.52 -36.14 -15.63
N VAL A 351 -29.19 -36.20 -14.34
CA VAL A 351 -28.73 -37.43 -13.68
C VAL A 351 -29.89 -38.38 -13.31
N VAL A 352 -31.12 -37.87 -13.29
CA VAL A 352 -32.33 -38.63 -12.90
C VAL A 352 -33.03 -39.30 -14.10
N HIS A 353 -32.53 -39.07 -15.32
CA HIS A 353 -32.99 -39.70 -16.57
C HIS A 353 -31.90 -40.58 -17.16
#